data_AF-A0A853B3S3-F1
#
_entry.id   AF-A0A853B3S3-F1
#
_cell.length_a   1.000
_cell.length_b   1.000
_cell.length_c   1.000
_cell.angle_alpha   90.00
_cell.angle_beta   90.00
_cell.angle_gamma   90.00
#
_symmetry.space_group_name_H-M   'P 1'
#
loop_
_entity.id
_entity.type
_entity.pdbx_description
1 polymer ?
#
loop_
_entity_poly.entity_id
_entity_poly.type
_entity_poly.pdbx_seq_one_letter_code
_entity_poly.pdbx_strand_id
1 'polypeptide(L)'
;MGRPRSLLAALAACLLLAGCGSGPGQAGSAVIFGDHQVTIDQVQDLLDKAVQEQPAARQLSQQHKLDLLGREIVRQTVVHEAITRAAGREGLVADRTLLEQTLADDPLASPVSTTSTDPSVLAQQIAYRVRDHREVVTDQLLLQALGQKYLDTTAVTFDYTSVVSDDGGAQPVDRRDKAIAKAEQMAASPTAAAEVIRADAAAGEQTSVGERVPAVQAPDLATMVLFGVRPDTVVAFQPSQEQEVWIVAIVRERDLNTPSAADQAAEPSVGQLAAIGQRLLQPYVAEAGVRINPRYGVWDPVGMNLAPSSAETAGVVVPVRGVAQS
;
A
#
# COMPACT_ATOMS: atom_id res chain seq x y z
N MET A 1 -32.83 69.55 19.36
CA MET A 1 -32.64 69.22 20.79
C MET A 1 -33.26 67.86 21.05
N GLY A 2 -32.51 66.91 21.62
CA GLY A 2 -33.01 65.57 21.97
C GLY A 2 -32.06 64.41 21.63
N ARG A 3 -31.07 64.17 22.48
CA ARG A 3 -30.36 62.88 22.72
C ARG A 3 -30.38 62.71 24.26
N PRO A 4 -30.33 61.51 24.90
CA PRO A 4 -29.45 60.39 24.51
C PRO A 4 -29.88 58.92 24.87
N ARG A 5 -29.14 57.96 24.28
CA ARG A 5 -28.61 56.66 24.79
C ARG A 5 -29.52 55.63 25.50
N SER A 6 -29.52 54.38 24.97
CA SER A 6 -29.28 53.08 25.67
C SER A 6 -29.31 51.92 24.64
N LEU A 7 -28.16 51.26 24.36
CA LEU A 7 -27.75 49.89 24.78
C LEU A 7 -28.40 48.75 23.95
N LEU A 8 -27.73 48.15 22.95
CA LEU A 8 -26.82 46.98 22.99
C LEU A 8 -27.45 45.63 23.43
N ALA A 9 -27.70 44.75 22.45
CA ALA A 9 -27.55 43.27 22.48
C ALA A 9 -27.99 42.73 21.08
N ALA A 10 -27.12 42.43 20.12
CA ALA A 10 -26.24 41.26 20.01
C ALA A 10 -26.98 39.90 20.06
N LEU A 11 -27.19 39.28 18.89
CA LEU A 11 -26.94 37.84 18.72
C LEU A 11 -26.81 37.48 17.23
N ALA A 12 -25.66 36.88 16.93
CA ALA A 12 -25.18 36.47 15.63
C ALA A 12 -26.02 35.35 15.03
N ALA A 13 -26.31 35.47 13.75
CA ALA A 13 -26.75 34.37 12.89
C ALA A 13 -25.77 34.27 11.71
N CYS A 14 -24.51 33.95 12.00
CA CYS A 14 -23.64 33.35 10.99
C CYS A 14 -24.03 31.87 10.91
N LEU A 15 -24.90 31.56 9.95
CA LEU A 15 -25.21 30.19 9.53
C LEU A 15 -23.90 29.50 9.14
N LEU A 16 -23.45 28.65 10.06
CA LEU A 16 -22.44 27.62 9.85
C LEU A 16 -22.97 26.65 8.78
N LEU A 17 -22.61 26.89 7.53
CA LEU A 17 -22.45 25.81 6.55
C LEU A 17 -21.17 25.07 6.92
N ALA A 18 -21.24 24.27 7.99
CA ALA A 18 -20.26 23.24 8.27
C ALA A 18 -20.49 22.11 7.24
N GLY A 19 -19.91 22.29 6.06
CA GLY A 19 -19.67 21.19 5.14
C GLY A 19 -18.71 20.20 5.78
N CYS A 20 -19.11 18.93 5.84
CA CYS A 20 -18.30 17.83 6.33
C CYS A 20 -16.94 17.77 5.61
N GLY A 21 -15.85 17.76 6.37
CA GLY A 21 -14.56 17.21 5.94
C GLY A 21 -13.72 18.08 5.00
N SER A 22 -13.37 19.31 5.37
CA SER A 22 -12.26 20.03 4.72
C SER A 22 -11.66 21.05 5.67
N GLY A 23 -10.68 20.61 6.47
CA GLY A 23 -9.79 21.55 7.16
C GLY A 23 -8.96 22.34 6.13
N PRO A 24 -8.50 23.56 6.46
CA PRO A 24 -7.78 24.44 5.53
C PRO A 24 -6.56 23.81 4.82
N GLY A 25 -5.96 22.76 5.40
CA GLY A 25 -4.83 22.03 4.81
C GLY A 25 -5.18 20.86 3.86
N GLN A 26 -6.46 20.61 3.55
CA GLN A 26 -6.85 19.59 2.55
C GLN A 26 -7.16 20.18 1.17
N ALA A 27 -7.51 21.46 1.09
CA ALA A 27 -7.85 22.10 -0.17
C ALA A 27 -6.60 22.15 -1.07
N GLY A 28 -6.66 21.47 -2.22
CA GLY A 28 -5.56 21.44 -3.19
C GLY A 28 -4.50 20.36 -2.95
N SER A 29 -4.64 19.51 -1.94
CA SER A 29 -3.70 18.40 -1.67
C SER A 29 -4.11 17.13 -2.41
N ALA A 30 -3.15 16.47 -3.06
CA ALA A 30 -3.27 15.13 -3.62
C ALA A 30 -2.98 14.05 -2.57
N VAL A 31 -1.92 14.26 -1.77
CA VAL A 31 -1.56 13.40 -0.63
C VAL A 31 -1.06 14.24 0.53
N ILE A 32 -1.33 13.78 1.75
CA ILE A 32 -0.78 14.34 2.98
C ILE A 32 -0.10 13.22 3.76
N PHE A 33 1.11 13.48 4.24
CA PHE A 33 1.93 12.59 5.06
C PHE A 33 2.41 13.35 6.32
N GLY A 34 1.70 13.24 7.43
CA GLY A 34 2.00 14.07 8.60
C GLY A 34 1.99 15.57 8.26
N ASP A 35 3.17 16.19 8.22
CA ASP A 35 3.43 17.59 7.89
C ASP A 35 3.83 17.85 6.43
N HIS A 36 4.14 16.81 5.65
CA HIS A 36 4.44 16.93 4.23
C HIS A 36 3.17 16.79 3.38
N GLN A 37 3.07 17.56 2.29
CA GLN A 37 1.96 17.48 1.36
C GLN A 37 2.44 17.48 -0.09
N VAL A 38 1.77 16.68 -0.92
CA VAL A 38 1.87 16.77 -2.37
C VAL A 38 0.58 17.36 -2.88
N THR A 39 0.70 18.42 -3.67
CA THR A 39 -0.42 19.21 -4.20
C THR A 39 -1.00 18.55 -5.45
N ILE A 40 -2.24 18.90 -5.78
CA ILE A 40 -2.87 18.51 -7.04
C ILE A 40 -2.08 19.08 -8.22
N ASP A 41 -1.59 20.32 -8.12
CA ASP A 41 -0.86 20.98 -9.20
C ASP A 41 0.43 20.21 -9.53
N GLN A 42 1.18 19.75 -8.53
CA GLN A 42 2.36 18.89 -8.76
C GLN A 42 2.02 17.59 -9.50
N VAL A 43 0.86 16.98 -9.24
CA VAL A 43 0.41 15.80 -9.98
C VAL A 43 0.01 16.17 -11.42
N GLN A 44 -0.62 17.34 -11.61
CA GLN A 44 -0.99 17.81 -12.95
C GLN A 44 0.24 18.16 -13.79
N ASP A 45 1.27 18.76 -13.21
CA ASP A 45 2.53 19.05 -13.90
C ASP A 45 3.18 17.75 -14.43
N LEU A 46 3.15 16.67 -13.65
CA LEU A 46 3.65 15.36 -14.08
C LEU A 46 2.76 14.72 -15.16
N LEU A 47 1.45 14.92 -15.11
CA LEU A 47 0.52 14.47 -16.16
C LEU A 47 0.75 15.22 -17.47
N ASP A 48 0.92 16.54 -17.42
CA ASP A 48 1.17 17.37 -18.59
C ASP A 48 2.53 17.02 -19.21
N LYS A 49 3.57 16.87 -18.37
CA LYS A 49 4.88 16.34 -18.79
C LYS A 49 4.74 14.99 -19.46
N ALA A 50 3.95 14.07 -18.90
CA ALA A 50 3.71 12.75 -19.49
C ALA A 50 3.10 12.86 -20.89
N VAL A 51 2.03 13.64 -21.06
CA VAL A 51 1.36 13.80 -22.35
C VAL A 51 2.28 14.46 -23.39
N GLN A 52 3.15 15.36 -22.97
CA GLN A 52 4.16 15.99 -23.82
C GLN A 52 5.25 15.01 -24.27
N GLU A 53 5.85 14.28 -23.32
CA GLU A 53 7.07 13.50 -23.55
C GLU A 53 6.80 12.04 -23.97
N GLN A 54 5.66 11.46 -23.59
CA GLN A 54 5.40 10.04 -23.74
C GLN A 54 4.26 9.77 -24.75
N PRO A 55 4.56 9.14 -25.93
CA PRO A 55 3.52 8.75 -26.88
C PRO A 55 2.43 7.86 -26.27
N ALA A 56 2.81 6.96 -25.38
CA ALA A 56 1.87 6.11 -24.65
C ALA A 56 0.92 6.91 -23.73
N ALA A 57 1.35 8.03 -23.16
CA ALA A 57 0.46 8.89 -22.37
C ALA A 57 -0.59 9.59 -23.24
N ARG A 58 -0.24 9.99 -24.47
CA ARG A 58 -1.21 10.50 -25.45
C ARG A 58 -2.23 9.42 -25.83
N GLN A 59 -1.80 8.18 -25.96
CA GLN A 59 -2.71 7.04 -26.17
C GLN A 59 -3.65 6.85 -24.98
N LEU A 60 -3.15 6.89 -23.73
CA LEU A 60 -4.02 6.85 -22.55
C LEU A 60 -5.03 8.01 -22.53
N SER A 61 -4.60 9.22 -22.90
CA SER A 61 -5.48 10.38 -23.04
C SER A 61 -6.60 10.17 -24.07
N GLN A 62 -6.26 9.69 -25.26
CA GLN A 62 -7.24 9.37 -26.31
C GLN A 62 -8.23 8.26 -25.89
N GLN A 63 -7.81 7.38 -24.98
CA GLN A 63 -8.65 6.33 -24.40
C GLN A 63 -9.41 6.77 -23.13
N HIS A 64 -9.28 8.03 -22.71
CA HIS A 64 -9.83 8.55 -21.45
C HIS A 64 -9.34 7.80 -20.19
N LYS A 65 -8.07 7.36 -20.19
CA LYS A 65 -7.42 6.59 -19.12
C LYS A 65 -6.30 7.33 -18.40
N LEU A 66 -6.29 8.67 -18.43
CA LEU A 66 -5.30 9.47 -17.69
C LEU A 66 -5.50 9.40 -16.17
N ASP A 67 -6.68 8.97 -15.71
CA ASP A 67 -6.94 8.71 -14.29
C ASP A 67 -6.04 7.58 -13.75
N LEU A 68 -5.75 6.55 -14.57
CA LEU A 68 -4.80 5.49 -14.22
C LEU A 68 -3.40 6.06 -13.98
N LEU A 69 -2.95 6.95 -14.87
CA LEU A 69 -1.65 7.61 -14.75
C LEU A 69 -1.61 8.56 -13.55
N GLY A 70 -2.65 9.35 -13.33
CA GLY A 70 -2.74 10.25 -12.18
C GLY A 70 -2.69 9.49 -10.86
N ARG A 71 -3.41 8.37 -10.77
CA ARG A 71 -3.38 7.46 -9.61
C ARG A 71 -1.98 6.88 -9.40
N GLU A 72 -1.33 6.43 -10.46
CA GLU A 72 -0.01 5.84 -10.38
C GLU A 72 1.07 6.84 -9.97
N ILE A 73 1.02 8.08 -10.46
CA ILE A 73 1.90 9.17 -10.00
C ILE A 73 1.78 9.34 -8.47
N VAL A 74 0.54 9.41 -7.97
CA VAL A 74 0.25 9.56 -6.53
C VAL A 74 0.73 8.33 -5.75
N ARG A 75 0.55 7.12 -6.27
CA ARG A 75 1.08 5.89 -5.65
C ARG A 75 2.60 5.96 -5.51
N GLN A 76 3.30 6.35 -6.58
CA GLN A 76 4.75 6.46 -6.56
C GLN A 76 5.25 7.51 -5.58
N THR A 77 4.53 8.63 -5.44
CA THR A 77 4.80 9.62 -4.39
C THR A 77 4.68 9.02 -2.99
N VAL A 78 3.64 8.22 -2.73
CA VAL A 78 3.46 7.55 -1.42
C VAL A 78 4.59 6.58 -1.13
N VAL A 79 4.96 5.78 -2.12
CA VAL A 79 6.05 4.80 -1.97
C VAL A 79 7.39 5.51 -1.79
N HIS A 80 7.70 6.53 -2.59
CA HIS A 80 8.92 7.33 -2.46
C HIS A 80 9.06 7.90 -1.04
N GLU A 81 8.02 8.55 -0.55
CA GLU A 81 8.04 9.13 0.79
C GLU A 81 8.25 8.05 1.87
N ALA A 82 7.62 6.88 1.72
CA ALA A 82 7.86 5.75 2.64
C ALA A 82 9.30 5.25 2.57
N ILE A 83 9.91 5.20 1.37
CA ILE A 83 11.33 4.86 1.17
C ILE A 83 12.23 5.88 1.86
N THR A 84 11.98 7.19 1.70
CA THR A 84 12.79 8.24 2.35
C THR A 84 12.74 8.12 3.87
N ARG A 85 11.55 7.87 4.44
CA ARG A 85 11.41 7.65 5.89
C ARG A 85 12.11 6.39 6.36
N ALA A 86 11.97 5.29 5.62
CA ALA A 86 12.65 4.04 5.93
C ALA A 86 14.17 4.22 5.85
N ALA A 87 14.69 4.84 4.79
CA ALA A 87 16.12 5.07 4.64
C ALA A 87 16.70 5.93 5.77
N GLY A 88 16.00 7.00 6.17
CA GLY A 88 16.40 7.83 7.30
C GLY A 88 16.39 7.10 8.64
N ARG A 89 15.35 6.30 8.91
CA ARG A 89 15.24 5.52 10.16
C ARG A 89 16.25 4.37 10.23
N GLU A 90 16.48 3.73 9.09
CA GLU A 90 17.28 2.50 8.99
C GLU A 90 18.75 2.75 8.66
N GLY A 91 19.13 4.01 8.43
CA GLY A 91 20.48 4.41 8.04
C GLY A 91 20.88 3.88 6.66
N LEU A 92 19.93 3.71 5.75
CA LEU A 92 20.19 3.20 4.40
C LEU A 92 20.74 4.29 3.51
N VAL A 93 21.69 3.90 2.67
CA VAL A 93 22.29 4.77 1.64
C VAL A 93 22.30 3.98 0.34
N ALA A 94 21.86 4.59 -0.76
CA ALA A 94 21.96 3.99 -2.07
C ALA A 94 23.43 3.89 -2.50
N ASP A 95 23.82 2.75 -3.08
CA ASP A 95 25.17 2.58 -3.61
C ASP A 95 25.41 3.60 -4.73
N ARG A 96 26.34 4.54 -4.48
CA ARG A 96 26.65 5.62 -5.41
C ARG A 96 27.24 5.09 -6.71
N THR A 97 28.07 4.06 -6.66
CA THR A 97 28.69 3.49 -7.85
C THR A 97 27.63 2.87 -8.75
N LEU A 98 26.74 2.07 -8.15
CA LEU A 98 25.65 1.44 -8.88
C LEU A 98 24.64 2.47 -9.41
N LEU A 99 24.38 3.54 -8.65
CA LEU A 99 23.54 4.66 -9.10
C LEU A 99 24.11 5.33 -10.35
N GLU A 100 25.39 5.74 -10.33
CA GLU A 100 26.01 6.39 -11.49
C GLU A 100 26.11 5.42 -12.69
N GLN A 101 26.39 4.13 -12.45
CA GLN A 101 26.40 3.11 -13.51
C GLN A 101 25.02 2.96 -14.16
N THR A 102 23.96 2.87 -13.35
CA THR A 102 22.59 2.73 -13.85
C THR A 102 22.14 3.97 -14.62
N LEU A 103 22.53 5.17 -14.15
CA LEU A 103 22.20 6.42 -14.82
C LEU A 103 23.03 6.69 -16.09
N ALA A 104 24.19 6.05 -16.25
CA ALA A 104 24.96 6.16 -17.48
C ALA A 104 24.22 5.55 -18.68
N ASP A 105 23.53 4.43 -18.46
CA ASP A 105 22.68 3.78 -19.48
C ASP A 105 21.22 4.28 -19.46
N ASP A 106 20.83 5.00 -18.39
CA ASP A 106 19.49 5.52 -18.07
C ASP A 106 18.33 4.70 -18.68
N PRO A 107 17.84 3.65 -17.98
CA PRO A 107 16.78 2.79 -18.50
C PRO A 107 15.42 3.50 -18.66
N LEU A 108 15.29 4.74 -18.15
CA LEU A 108 14.07 5.54 -18.20
C LEU A 108 14.12 6.63 -19.29
N ALA A 109 15.29 6.89 -19.90
CA ALA A 109 15.45 7.91 -20.94
C ALA A 109 14.60 7.65 -22.19
N SER A 110 14.40 6.38 -22.54
CA SER A 110 13.60 6.01 -23.72
C SER A 110 12.10 6.03 -23.41
N PRO A 111 11.25 6.60 -24.30
CA PRO A 111 9.81 6.59 -24.10
C PRO A 111 9.21 5.19 -23.98
N VAL A 112 8.07 5.09 -23.29
CA VAL A 112 7.32 3.83 -23.18
C VAL A 112 6.82 3.36 -24.54
N SER A 113 7.03 2.08 -24.86
CA SER A 113 6.47 1.46 -26.05
C SER A 113 4.95 1.46 -26.02
N THR A 114 4.31 1.84 -27.13
CA THR A 114 2.86 1.80 -27.30
C THR A 114 2.32 0.40 -27.63
N THR A 115 3.19 -0.63 -27.63
CA THR A 115 2.80 -2.00 -27.98
C THR A 115 2.13 -2.76 -26.83
N SER A 116 2.29 -2.30 -25.57
CA SER A 116 1.54 -2.89 -24.46
C SER A 116 0.05 -2.60 -24.64
N THR A 117 -0.77 -3.64 -24.49
CA THR A 117 -2.23 -3.52 -24.52
C THR A 117 -2.83 -3.24 -23.15
N ASP A 118 -2.06 -3.42 -22.07
CA ASP A 118 -2.51 -3.15 -20.69
C ASP A 118 -2.27 -1.67 -20.31
N PRO A 119 -3.33 -0.86 -20.16
CA PRO A 119 -3.22 0.55 -19.78
C PRO A 119 -2.61 0.78 -18.40
N SER A 120 -2.79 -0.14 -17.46
CA SER A 120 -2.26 -0.03 -16.10
C SER A 120 -0.74 -0.18 -16.09
N VAL A 121 -0.23 -1.14 -16.87
CA VAL A 121 1.22 -1.31 -17.09
C VAL A 121 1.82 -0.09 -17.78
N LEU A 122 1.11 0.47 -18.79
CA LEU A 122 1.53 1.70 -19.44
C LEU A 122 1.61 2.86 -18.43
N ALA A 123 0.56 3.07 -17.62
CA ALA A 123 0.53 4.11 -16.60
C ALA A 123 1.71 4.01 -15.62
N GLN A 124 2.01 2.79 -15.13
CA GLN A 124 3.17 2.51 -14.28
C GLN A 124 4.50 2.90 -14.91
N GLN A 125 4.73 2.46 -16.15
CA GLN A 125 5.97 2.73 -16.86
C GLN A 125 6.15 4.21 -17.21
N ILE A 126 5.06 4.91 -17.52
CA ILE A 126 5.06 6.35 -17.80
C ILE A 126 5.38 7.12 -16.53
N ALA A 127 4.75 6.81 -15.41
CA ALA A 127 4.94 7.51 -14.14
C ALA A 127 6.40 7.49 -13.67
N TYR A 128 7.11 6.37 -13.85
CA TYR A 128 8.55 6.31 -13.54
C TYR A 128 9.40 7.25 -14.41
N ARG A 129 9.03 7.46 -15.68
CA ARG A 129 9.82 8.27 -16.64
C ARG A 129 9.57 9.77 -16.55
N VAL A 130 8.47 10.18 -15.94
CA VAL A 130 8.16 11.62 -15.78
C VAL A 130 8.68 12.19 -14.47
N ARG A 131 8.99 11.32 -13.50
CA ARG A 131 9.72 11.67 -12.28
C ARG A 131 11.20 11.97 -12.57
N ASP A 132 11.91 12.45 -11.56
CA ASP A 132 13.37 12.54 -11.62
C ASP A 132 13.97 11.12 -11.71
N HIS A 133 14.75 10.84 -12.75
CA HIS A 133 15.26 9.49 -12.99
C HIS A 133 16.27 9.05 -11.90
N ARG A 134 17.05 9.99 -11.37
CA ARG A 134 17.99 9.70 -10.28
C ARG A 134 17.23 9.33 -9.01
N GLU A 135 16.12 10.02 -8.71
CA GLU A 135 15.22 9.67 -7.61
C GLU A 135 14.64 8.26 -7.79
N VAL A 136 14.11 7.92 -8.97
CA VAL A 136 13.54 6.59 -9.23
C VAL A 136 14.57 5.47 -9.08
N VAL A 137 15.79 5.68 -9.61
CA VAL A 137 16.87 4.69 -9.45
C VAL A 137 17.31 4.60 -7.99
N THR A 138 17.38 5.74 -7.29
CA THR A 138 17.72 5.76 -5.85
C THR A 138 16.68 5.00 -5.02
N ASP A 139 15.39 5.21 -5.28
CA ASP A 139 14.29 4.48 -4.65
C ASP A 139 14.46 2.97 -4.84
N GLN A 140 14.73 2.53 -6.07
CA GLN A 140 14.92 1.13 -6.40
C GLN A 140 16.13 0.51 -5.69
N LEU A 141 17.23 1.24 -5.55
CA LEU A 141 18.42 0.80 -4.82
C LEU A 141 18.18 0.75 -3.31
N LEU A 142 17.43 1.70 -2.75
CA LEU A 142 17.08 1.71 -1.34
C LEU A 142 16.12 0.57 -0.97
N LEU A 143 15.16 0.26 -1.85
CA LEU A 143 14.29 -0.91 -1.69
C LEU A 143 15.11 -2.22 -1.66
N GLN A 144 16.07 -2.38 -2.57
CA GLN A 144 16.97 -3.54 -2.56
C GLN A 144 17.80 -3.61 -1.28
N ALA A 145 18.38 -2.48 -0.85
CA ALA A 145 19.16 -2.42 0.38
C ALA A 145 18.31 -2.77 1.62
N LEU A 146 17.05 -2.30 1.67
CA LEU A 146 16.11 -2.62 2.73
C LEU A 146 15.74 -4.10 2.73
N GLY A 147 15.43 -4.67 1.56
CA GLY A 147 15.15 -6.10 1.41
C GLY A 147 16.34 -6.95 1.84
N GLN A 148 17.55 -6.61 1.38
CA GLN A 148 18.78 -7.31 1.73
C GLN A 148 19.11 -7.24 3.22
N LYS A 149 18.90 -6.07 3.85
CA LYS A 149 19.15 -5.86 5.29
C LYS A 149 18.33 -6.83 6.16
N TYR A 150 17.10 -7.11 5.75
CA TYR A 150 16.13 -7.84 6.57
C TYR A 150 15.84 -9.25 6.09
N LEU A 151 16.34 -9.68 4.93
CA LEU A 151 16.07 -11.01 4.37
C LEU A 151 16.39 -12.14 5.37
N ASP A 152 17.56 -12.08 5.99
CA ASP A 152 18.07 -13.15 6.85
C ASP A 152 17.47 -13.13 8.26
N THR A 153 16.92 -11.99 8.68
CA THR A 153 16.41 -11.79 10.04
C THR A 153 14.88 -11.70 10.11
N THR A 154 14.20 -11.60 8.97
CA THR A 154 12.74 -11.52 8.94
C THR A 154 12.13 -12.90 9.05
N ALA A 155 11.25 -13.10 10.02
CA ALA A 155 10.36 -14.24 10.09
C ALA A 155 8.97 -13.80 10.57
N VAL A 156 7.93 -14.42 10.02
CA VAL A 156 6.54 -14.15 10.41
C VAL A 156 5.95 -15.41 10.99
N THR A 157 5.26 -15.29 12.13
CA THR A 157 4.44 -16.36 12.70
C THR A 157 2.97 -15.96 12.55
N PHE A 158 2.14 -16.81 11.95
CA PHE A 158 0.73 -16.52 11.72
C PHE A 158 -0.17 -17.76 11.84
N ASP A 159 -1.45 -17.50 12.08
CA ASP A 159 -2.51 -18.50 11.96
C ASP A 159 -3.38 -18.11 10.76
N TYR A 160 -3.91 -19.07 10.00
CA TYR A 160 -4.77 -18.77 8.87
C TYR A 160 -5.91 -19.77 8.68
N THR A 161 -6.87 -19.31 7.88
CA THR A 161 -7.94 -20.08 7.26
C THR A 161 -8.12 -19.59 5.82
N SER A 162 -8.87 -20.30 5.00
CA SER A 162 -9.13 -19.93 3.61
C SER A 162 -10.62 -19.68 3.33
N VAL A 163 -10.88 -19.06 2.18
CA VAL A 163 -12.21 -18.97 1.57
C VAL A 163 -12.02 -19.38 0.10
N VAL A 164 -12.54 -20.56 -0.25
CA VAL A 164 -12.35 -21.20 -1.57
C VAL A 164 -13.62 -21.26 -2.41
N SER A 165 -14.78 -20.84 -1.89
CA SER A 165 -16.06 -20.93 -2.60
C SER A 165 -17.03 -19.79 -2.25
N ASP A 166 -17.84 -19.39 -3.22
CA ASP A 166 -18.99 -18.50 -3.02
C ASP A 166 -20.11 -19.26 -2.29
N ASP A 167 -21.05 -18.54 -1.66
CA ASP A 167 -22.21 -19.19 -1.05
C ASP A 167 -23.20 -19.49 -2.17
N GLY A 168 -23.42 -20.77 -2.51
CA GLY A 168 -24.37 -21.20 -3.55
C GLY A 168 -25.86 -21.00 -3.20
N GLY A 169 -26.18 -20.06 -2.29
CA GLY A 169 -27.53 -19.77 -1.81
C GLY A 169 -28.30 -18.74 -2.65
N ALA A 170 -29.52 -18.42 -2.22
CA ALA A 170 -30.41 -17.47 -2.93
C ALA A 170 -29.91 -16.01 -2.97
N GLN A 171 -28.89 -15.68 -2.17
CA GLN A 171 -28.15 -14.42 -2.18
C GLN A 171 -26.66 -14.77 -2.08
N PRO A 172 -25.98 -15.03 -3.20
CA PRO A 172 -24.58 -15.42 -3.18
C PRO A 172 -23.73 -14.25 -2.68
N VAL A 173 -22.94 -14.50 -1.64
CA VAL A 173 -21.88 -13.57 -1.19
C VAL A 173 -20.60 -13.95 -1.94
N ASP A 174 -19.99 -12.99 -2.61
CA ASP A 174 -18.72 -13.16 -3.31
C ASP A 174 -17.61 -13.55 -2.30
N ARG A 175 -16.69 -14.43 -2.73
CA ARG A 175 -15.53 -14.88 -1.94
C ARG A 175 -14.75 -13.73 -1.31
N ARG A 176 -14.58 -12.61 -2.02
CA ARG A 176 -13.92 -11.42 -1.48
C ARG A 176 -14.65 -10.90 -0.26
N ASP A 177 -15.95 -10.66 -0.37
CA ASP A 177 -16.77 -10.10 0.70
C ASP A 177 -16.81 -11.04 1.91
N LYS A 178 -16.85 -12.36 1.68
CA LYS A 178 -16.71 -13.36 2.74
C LYS A 178 -15.35 -13.29 3.44
N ALA A 179 -14.26 -13.20 2.68
CA ALA A 179 -12.92 -13.14 3.23
C ALA A 179 -12.73 -11.87 4.08
N ILE A 180 -13.25 -10.74 3.62
CA ILE A 180 -13.24 -9.48 4.37
C ILE A 180 -14.08 -9.59 5.64
N ALA A 181 -15.32 -10.11 5.54
CA ALA A 181 -16.16 -10.31 6.71
C ALA A 181 -15.52 -11.26 7.73
N LYS A 182 -14.85 -12.32 7.26
CA LYS A 182 -14.10 -13.25 8.11
C LYS A 182 -12.90 -12.55 8.76
N ALA A 183 -12.18 -11.68 8.05
CA ALA A 183 -11.10 -10.89 8.63
C ALA A 183 -11.59 -9.97 9.77
N GLU A 184 -12.74 -9.31 9.57
CA GLU A 184 -13.36 -8.49 10.60
C GLU A 184 -13.79 -9.30 11.83
N GLN A 185 -14.32 -10.52 11.62
CA GLN A 185 -14.66 -11.45 12.70
C GLN A 185 -13.42 -11.86 13.49
N MET A 186 -12.35 -12.27 12.80
CA MET A 186 -11.08 -12.63 13.43
C MET A 186 -10.45 -11.46 14.21
N ALA A 187 -10.64 -10.23 13.74
CA ALA A 187 -10.11 -9.01 14.37
C ALA A 187 -10.98 -8.48 15.52
N ALA A 188 -12.15 -9.09 15.79
CA ALA A 188 -13.11 -8.54 16.76
C ALA A 188 -12.61 -8.56 18.22
N SER A 189 -11.71 -9.47 18.57
CA SER A 189 -11.07 -9.57 19.89
C SER A 189 -9.78 -10.41 19.82
N PRO A 190 -8.94 -10.42 20.86
CA PRO A 190 -7.70 -11.22 20.88
C PRO A 190 -7.93 -12.74 20.71
N THR A 191 -9.10 -13.26 21.09
CA THR A 191 -9.43 -14.70 20.99
C THR A 191 -10.25 -15.05 19.76
N ALA A 192 -10.86 -14.08 19.08
CA ALA A 192 -11.81 -14.32 17.99
C ALA A 192 -11.18 -15.07 16.82
N ALA A 193 -9.93 -14.74 16.45
CA ALA A 193 -9.23 -15.46 15.39
C ALA A 193 -9.09 -16.96 15.67
N ALA A 194 -8.77 -17.35 16.92
CA ALA A 194 -8.65 -18.75 17.30
C ALA A 194 -10.01 -19.47 17.30
N GLU A 195 -11.09 -18.76 17.58
CA GLU A 195 -12.46 -19.29 17.51
C GLU A 195 -12.90 -19.53 16.07
N VAL A 196 -12.69 -18.55 15.18
CA VAL A 196 -12.99 -18.67 13.74
C VAL A 196 -12.21 -19.82 13.12
N ILE A 197 -10.89 -19.88 13.34
CA ILE A 197 -10.04 -20.94 12.78
C ILE A 197 -10.46 -22.32 13.28
N ARG A 198 -10.84 -22.46 14.56
CA ARG A 198 -11.35 -23.74 15.09
C ARG A 198 -12.67 -24.14 14.45
N ALA A 199 -13.57 -23.19 14.22
CA ALA A 199 -14.86 -23.45 13.57
C ALA A 199 -14.66 -23.87 12.11
N ASP A 200 -13.79 -23.19 11.37
CA ASP A 200 -13.43 -23.51 9.99
C ASP A 200 -12.75 -24.88 9.88
N ALA A 201 -11.81 -25.20 10.77
CA ALA A 201 -11.17 -26.52 10.82
C ALA A 201 -12.20 -27.64 11.07
N ALA A 202 -13.19 -27.40 11.94
CA ALA A 202 -14.29 -28.34 12.18
C ALA A 202 -15.24 -28.46 10.97
N ALA A 203 -15.35 -27.42 10.15
CA ALA A 203 -16.09 -27.42 8.89
C ALA A 203 -15.30 -28.04 7.72
N GLY A 204 -14.02 -28.39 7.92
CA GLY A 204 -13.15 -29.01 6.92
C GLY A 204 -12.44 -28.02 5.99
N GLU A 205 -12.44 -26.73 6.32
CA GLU A 205 -11.67 -25.73 5.59
C GLU A 205 -10.17 -25.89 5.82
N GLN A 206 -9.35 -25.35 4.92
CA GLN A 206 -7.89 -25.36 5.08
C GLN A 206 -7.47 -24.33 6.14
N THR A 207 -6.84 -24.81 7.21
CA THR A 207 -6.38 -23.97 8.33
C THR A 207 -4.98 -24.34 8.80
N SER A 208 -4.26 -23.38 9.38
CA SER A 208 -2.98 -23.59 10.05
C SER A 208 -2.88 -22.71 11.30
N VAL A 209 -2.14 -23.16 12.30
CA VAL A 209 -1.91 -22.45 13.57
C VAL A 209 -0.42 -22.49 13.90
N GLY A 210 0.16 -21.34 14.23
CA GLY A 210 1.57 -21.21 14.62
C GLY A 210 2.54 -21.42 13.45
N GLU A 211 2.11 -21.16 12.22
CA GLU A 211 2.97 -21.30 11.05
C GLU A 211 4.05 -20.22 11.06
N ARG A 212 5.31 -20.63 11.15
CA ARG A 212 6.46 -19.72 11.13
C ARG A 212 7.19 -19.84 9.79
N VAL A 213 7.31 -18.72 9.10
CA VAL A 213 7.96 -18.63 7.78
C VAL A 213 9.08 -17.59 7.82
N PRO A 214 10.36 -18.03 7.82
CA PRO A 214 11.50 -17.14 7.60
C PRO A 214 11.58 -16.65 6.15
N ALA A 215 11.85 -15.37 5.94
CA ALA A 215 11.91 -14.76 4.61
C ALA A 215 13.00 -15.40 3.73
N VAL A 216 14.16 -15.74 4.32
CA VAL A 216 15.28 -16.40 3.62
C VAL A 216 14.94 -17.80 3.08
N GLN A 217 13.97 -18.49 3.68
CA GLN A 217 13.51 -19.81 3.20
C GLN A 217 12.42 -19.70 2.12
N ALA A 218 11.63 -18.63 2.16
CA ALA A 218 10.54 -18.40 1.21
C ALA A 218 10.54 -16.95 0.68
N PRO A 219 11.54 -16.55 -0.12
CA PRO A 219 11.64 -15.18 -0.62
C PRO A 219 10.43 -14.75 -1.48
N ASP A 220 9.73 -15.69 -2.13
CA ASP A 220 8.51 -15.39 -2.89
C ASP A 220 7.37 -14.97 -1.94
N LEU A 221 7.20 -15.70 -0.84
CA LEU A 221 6.21 -15.37 0.19
C LEU A 221 6.57 -14.08 0.94
N ALA A 222 7.85 -13.76 1.07
CA ALA A 222 8.33 -12.54 1.70
C ALA A 222 7.85 -11.23 1.01
N THR A 223 7.34 -11.33 -0.23
CA THR A 223 6.72 -10.20 -0.94
C THR A 223 5.24 -9.96 -0.55
N MET A 224 4.62 -10.91 0.14
CA MET A 224 3.20 -10.89 0.51
C MET A 224 2.91 -10.03 1.75
N VAL A 225 1.66 -9.61 1.91
CA VAL A 225 1.21 -8.70 2.97
C VAL A 225 1.55 -9.19 4.39
N LEU A 226 1.62 -10.51 4.62
CA LEU A 226 2.00 -11.12 5.89
C LEU A 226 3.35 -10.63 6.42
N PHE A 227 4.30 -10.34 5.54
CA PHE A 227 5.65 -9.88 5.91
C PHE A 227 5.74 -8.37 6.16
N GLY A 228 4.70 -7.61 5.82
CA GLY A 228 4.66 -6.15 5.97
C GLY A 228 3.84 -5.67 7.17
N VAL A 229 2.84 -6.42 7.59
CA VAL A 229 1.96 -6.02 8.70
C VAL A 229 2.59 -6.23 10.07
N ARG A 230 2.12 -5.47 11.06
CA ARG A 230 2.51 -5.63 12.45
C ARG A 230 1.83 -6.87 13.07
N PRO A 231 2.37 -7.39 14.19
CA PRO A 231 1.64 -8.34 15.03
C PRO A 231 0.24 -7.83 15.41
N ASP A 232 -0.63 -8.76 15.78
CA ASP A 232 -2.03 -8.52 16.15
C ASP A 232 -2.82 -7.78 15.07
N THR A 233 -2.55 -8.17 13.82
CA THR A 233 -3.23 -7.67 12.64
C THR A 233 -3.75 -8.83 11.81
N VAL A 234 -5.03 -8.75 11.43
CA VAL A 234 -5.66 -9.69 10.52
C VAL A 234 -5.57 -9.16 9.10
N VAL A 235 -5.26 -10.03 8.15
CA VAL A 235 -5.25 -9.73 6.72
C VAL A 235 -6.20 -10.66 5.98
N ALA A 236 -6.87 -10.15 4.96
CA ALA A 236 -7.49 -10.98 3.93
C ALA A 236 -6.96 -10.56 2.57
N PHE A 237 -6.46 -11.50 1.79
CA PHE A 237 -5.86 -11.25 0.48
C PHE A 237 -5.89 -12.49 -0.41
N GLN A 238 -5.72 -12.29 -1.72
CA GLN A 238 -5.45 -13.37 -2.67
C GLN A 238 -3.94 -13.43 -2.92
N PRO A 239 -3.29 -14.62 -2.84
CA PRO A 239 -1.85 -14.72 -3.11
C PRO A 239 -1.50 -14.38 -4.57
N SER A 240 -2.39 -14.67 -5.51
CA SER A 240 -2.33 -14.18 -6.89
C SER A 240 -3.74 -14.03 -7.49
N GLN A 241 -3.87 -13.22 -8.55
CA GLN A 241 -5.14 -13.02 -9.26
C GLN A 241 -5.62 -14.27 -10.02
N GLU A 242 -4.69 -15.19 -10.33
CA GLU A 242 -4.98 -16.48 -10.96
C GLU A 242 -5.50 -17.51 -9.94
N GLN A 243 -5.27 -17.25 -8.65
CA GLN A 243 -5.69 -18.11 -7.57
C GLN A 243 -7.09 -17.72 -7.08
N GLU A 244 -7.98 -18.69 -7.24
CA GLU A 244 -9.36 -18.65 -6.79
C GLU A 244 -9.52 -18.91 -5.28
N VAL A 245 -8.50 -18.56 -4.48
CA VAL A 245 -8.50 -18.69 -3.01
C VAL A 245 -8.18 -17.36 -2.35
N TRP A 246 -8.98 -17.01 -1.34
CA TRP A 246 -8.67 -15.95 -0.40
C TRP A 246 -8.07 -16.57 0.86
N ILE A 247 -6.95 -16.00 1.33
CA ILE A 247 -6.34 -16.33 2.61
C ILE A 247 -6.77 -15.29 3.62
N VAL A 248 -7.24 -15.74 4.79
CA VAL A 248 -7.53 -14.88 5.94
C VAL A 248 -6.63 -15.30 7.08
N ALA A 249 -5.74 -14.42 7.52
CA ALA A 249 -4.66 -14.75 8.45
C ALA A 249 -4.49 -13.69 9.52
N ILE A 250 -4.14 -14.12 10.74
CA ILE A 250 -3.71 -13.24 11.82
C ILE A 250 -2.20 -13.36 12.00
N VAL A 251 -1.48 -12.24 11.88
CA VAL A 251 -0.05 -12.20 12.18
C VAL A 251 0.12 -12.14 13.69
N ARG A 252 0.74 -13.17 14.27
CA ARG A 252 1.02 -13.29 15.71
C ARG A 252 2.34 -12.66 16.08
N GLU A 253 3.32 -12.79 15.20
CA GLU A 253 4.67 -12.31 15.44
C GLU A 253 5.31 -11.92 14.11
N ARG A 254 6.11 -10.86 14.15
CA ARG A 254 7.02 -10.46 13.08
C ARG A 254 8.38 -10.16 13.71
N ASP A 255 9.28 -11.11 13.58
CA ASP A 255 10.66 -10.99 14.01
C ASP A 255 11.48 -10.38 12.88
N LEU A 256 12.33 -9.40 13.20
CA LEU A 256 13.25 -8.74 12.26
C LEU A 256 14.69 -8.77 12.74
N ASN A 257 14.96 -9.44 13.86
CA ASN A 257 16.21 -9.29 14.60
C ASN A 257 16.96 -10.61 14.75
N THR A 258 16.26 -11.74 14.72
CA THR A 258 16.88 -13.06 14.89
C THR A 258 17.30 -13.62 13.54
N PRO A 259 18.61 -13.80 13.27
CA PRO A 259 19.05 -14.50 12.07
C PRO A 259 18.45 -15.89 12.03
N SER A 260 17.87 -16.26 10.90
CA SER A 260 17.31 -17.58 10.72
C SER A 260 18.46 -18.58 10.49
N ALA A 261 18.54 -19.62 11.32
CA ALA A 261 19.58 -20.67 11.20
C ALA A 261 19.35 -21.63 10.02
N ALA A 262 18.51 -21.23 9.06
CA ALA A 262 18.06 -22.08 7.98
C ALA A 262 18.81 -21.75 6.71
N ASP A 263 19.13 -22.80 5.95
CA ASP A 263 19.74 -22.63 4.64
C ASP A 263 18.81 -21.85 3.72
N GLN A 264 19.39 -20.89 3.00
CA GLN A 264 18.66 -20.13 1.99
C GLN A 264 18.20 -21.08 0.89
N ALA A 265 16.89 -21.07 0.59
CA ALA A 265 16.32 -21.96 -0.42
C ALA A 265 16.81 -21.61 -1.83
N ALA A 266 16.91 -20.30 -2.12
CA ALA A 266 17.46 -19.73 -3.34
C ALA A 266 17.88 -18.28 -3.10
N GLU A 267 18.91 -17.83 -3.81
CA GLU A 267 19.33 -16.42 -3.79
C GLU A 267 18.28 -15.56 -4.50
N PRO A 268 17.66 -14.56 -3.83
CA PRO A 268 16.62 -13.74 -4.44
C PRO A 268 17.17 -12.88 -5.57
N SER A 269 16.38 -12.70 -6.63
CA SER A 269 16.73 -11.73 -7.67
C SER A 269 16.72 -10.30 -7.15
N VAL A 270 17.38 -9.38 -7.85
CA VAL A 270 17.37 -7.94 -7.54
C VAL A 270 15.93 -7.39 -7.48
N GLY A 271 15.06 -7.80 -8.41
CA GLY A 271 13.66 -7.39 -8.41
C GLY A 271 12.89 -7.94 -7.20
N GLN A 272 13.22 -9.15 -6.77
CA GLN A 272 12.62 -9.77 -5.60
C GLN A 272 13.07 -9.10 -4.30
N LEU A 273 14.35 -8.77 -4.15
CA LEU A 273 14.84 -7.97 -3.01
C LEU A 273 14.12 -6.62 -2.91
N ALA A 274 13.92 -5.95 -4.05
CA ALA A 274 13.15 -4.70 -4.08
C ALA A 274 11.68 -4.90 -3.67
N ALA A 275 11.04 -5.99 -4.11
CA ALA A 275 9.66 -6.31 -3.73
C ALA A 275 9.53 -6.64 -2.23
N ILE A 276 10.50 -7.36 -1.66
CA ILE A 276 10.61 -7.59 -0.21
C ILE A 276 10.79 -6.25 0.50
N GLY A 277 11.72 -5.40 0.04
CA GLY A 277 11.91 -4.05 0.54
C GLY A 277 10.62 -3.23 0.54
N GLN A 278 9.86 -3.27 -0.56
CA GLN A 278 8.58 -2.55 -0.68
C GLN A 278 7.58 -3.07 0.34
N ARG A 279 7.52 -4.38 0.57
CA ARG A 279 6.66 -4.96 1.60
C ARG A 279 7.02 -4.48 3.00
N LEU A 280 8.31 -4.32 3.30
CA LEU A 280 8.82 -3.81 4.58
C LEU A 280 8.48 -2.32 4.83
N LEU A 281 8.04 -1.57 3.80
CA LEU A 281 7.60 -0.17 3.94
C LEU A 281 6.21 -0.02 4.58
N GLN A 282 5.42 -1.08 4.66
CA GLN A 282 4.03 -0.98 5.08
C GLN A 282 3.82 -0.32 6.48
N PRO A 283 4.65 -0.59 7.50
CA PRO A 283 4.56 0.14 8.78
C PRO A 283 4.84 1.64 8.64
N TYR A 284 5.76 2.03 7.74
CA TYR A 284 6.12 3.44 7.51
C TYR A 284 4.97 4.23 6.88
N VAL A 285 4.20 3.60 5.99
CA VAL A 285 2.99 4.19 5.43
C VAL A 285 1.91 4.34 6.50
N ALA A 286 1.71 3.31 7.33
CA ALA A 286 0.72 3.36 8.41
C ALA A 286 1.04 4.45 9.44
N GLU A 287 2.30 4.54 9.87
CA GLU A 287 2.79 5.54 10.83
C GLU A 287 2.71 6.97 10.29
N ALA A 288 2.93 7.16 8.98
CA ALA A 288 2.83 8.47 8.35
C ALA A 288 1.39 9.01 8.28
N GLY A 289 0.38 8.17 8.56
CA GLY A 289 -1.02 8.58 8.55
C GLY A 289 -1.46 9.08 7.18
N VAL A 290 -1.04 8.41 6.11
CA VAL A 290 -1.25 8.84 4.73
C VAL A 290 -2.71 9.12 4.46
N ARG A 291 -3.01 10.31 3.94
CA ARG A 291 -4.34 10.68 3.47
C ARG A 291 -4.31 11.03 2.00
N ILE A 292 -5.05 10.26 1.23
CA ILE A 292 -5.15 10.41 -0.22
C ILE A 292 -6.40 11.22 -0.55
N ASN A 293 -6.27 12.14 -1.51
CA ASN A 293 -7.44 12.81 -2.06
C ASN A 293 -8.33 11.78 -2.78
N PRO A 294 -9.64 11.71 -2.46
CA PRO A 294 -10.54 10.70 -3.03
C PRO A 294 -10.57 10.65 -4.56
N ARG A 295 -10.20 11.74 -5.25
CA ARG A 295 -10.10 11.75 -6.73
C ARG A 295 -9.10 10.72 -7.26
N TYR A 296 -8.08 10.37 -6.47
CA TYR A 296 -7.05 9.38 -6.80
C TYR A 296 -7.32 8.03 -6.14
N GLY A 297 -8.50 7.84 -5.53
CA GLY A 297 -8.93 6.58 -4.93
C GLY A 297 -8.50 6.41 -3.48
N VAL A 298 -8.30 5.15 -3.09
CA VAL A 298 -8.02 4.74 -1.71
C VAL A 298 -6.71 3.98 -1.63
N TRP A 299 -5.97 4.17 -0.54
CA TRP A 299 -4.77 3.40 -0.28
C TRP A 299 -5.12 1.94 0.01
N ASP A 300 -4.52 1.05 -0.76
CA ASP A 300 -4.60 -0.40 -0.59
C ASP A 300 -3.32 -0.89 0.11
N PRO A 301 -3.36 -1.20 1.41
CA PRO A 301 -2.20 -1.67 2.15
C PRO A 301 -1.77 -3.09 1.75
N VAL A 302 -2.68 -3.91 1.20
CA VAL A 302 -2.34 -5.28 0.74
C VAL A 302 -1.51 -5.19 -0.53
N GLY A 303 -1.99 -4.42 -1.51
CA GLY A 303 -1.29 -4.19 -2.77
C GLY A 303 -0.12 -3.22 -2.70
N MET A 304 0.01 -2.44 -1.61
CA MET A 304 0.89 -1.25 -1.54
C MET A 304 0.66 -0.34 -2.77
N ASN A 305 -0.63 -0.11 -3.06
CA ASN A 305 -1.12 0.52 -4.28
C ASN A 305 -2.29 1.48 -3.97
N LEU A 306 -2.77 2.21 -4.98
CA LEU A 306 -4.03 2.92 -4.95
C LEU A 306 -5.08 2.16 -5.75
N ALA A 307 -6.20 1.84 -5.10
CA ALA A 307 -7.37 1.28 -5.76
C ALA A 307 -8.36 2.40 -6.14
N PRO A 308 -9.19 2.24 -7.19
CA PRO A 308 -10.22 3.20 -7.53
C PRO A 308 -11.25 3.42 -6.41
N SER A 309 -11.57 2.35 -5.67
CA SER A 309 -12.47 2.36 -4.53
C SER A 309 -12.08 1.30 -3.50
N SER A 310 -12.70 1.33 -2.31
CA SER A 310 -12.49 0.30 -1.28
C SER A 310 -12.97 -1.10 -1.70
N ALA A 311 -13.89 -1.18 -2.67
CA ALA A 311 -14.35 -2.44 -3.24
C ALA A 311 -13.31 -3.07 -4.19
N GLU A 312 -12.35 -2.28 -4.66
CA GLU A 312 -11.35 -2.69 -5.66
C GLU A 312 -9.94 -2.82 -5.07
N THR A 313 -9.79 -2.80 -3.74
CA THR A 313 -8.52 -3.13 -3.08
C THR A 313 -8.23 -4.63 -3.21
N ALA A 314 -6.94 -4.99 -3.26
CA ALA A 314 -6.46 -6.36 -3.29
C ALA A 314 -6.78 -7.15 -2.01
N GLY A 315 -7.24 -6.46 -0.97
CA GLY A 315 -7.71 -7.06 0.26
C GLY A 315 -7.90 -6.05 1.38
N VAL A 316 -7.80 -6.53 2.61
CA VAL A 316 -7.91 -5.70 3.82
C VAL A 316 -6.83 -6.03 4.83
N VAL A 317 -6.49 -5.03 5.63
CA VAL A 317 -5.61 -5.12 6.80
C VAL A 317 -6.37 -4.53 7.98
N VAL A 318 -6.67 -5.35 8.98
CA VAL A 318 -7.57 -5.03 10.08
C VAL A 318 -6.85 -5.28 11.41
N PRO A 319 -6.47 -4.22 12.16
CA PRO A 319 -5.91 -4.37 13.49
C PRO A 319 -6.90 -5.05 14.44
N VAL A 320 -6.40 -5.94 15.30
CA VAL A 320 -7.23 -6.61 16.32
C VAL A 320 -7.73 -5.57 17.33
N ARG A 321 -9.01 -5.65 17.70
CA ARG A 321 -9.60 -4.78 18.72
C ARG A 321 -9.21 -5.24 20.12
N GLY A 322 -8.94 -4.29 21.01
CA GLY A 322 -8.66 -4.57 22.41
C GLY A 322 -7.21 -4.97 22.71
N VAL A 323 -6.32 -4.94 21.72
CA VAL A 323 -4.85 -4.98 21.91
C VAL A 323 -4.28 -3.57 21.88
N ALA A 324 -3.25 -3.31 22.70
CA ALA A 324 -2.48 -2.09 22.57
C ALA A 324 -1.62 -2.19 21.30
N GLN A 325 -1.80 -1.26 20.36
CA GLN A 325 -0.96 -1.16 19.17
C GLN A 325 0.41 -0.61 19.61
N SER A 326 1.47 -1.44 19.55
CA SER A 326 2.86 -1.01 19.71
C SER A 326 3.47 -0.65 18.38
#